data_AF-A0A7V8NRC6-F1
#
_entry.id   AF-A0A7V8NRC6-F1
#
_cell.length_a   1.000
_cell.length_b   1.000
_cell.length_c   1.000
_cell.angle_alpha   90.00
_cell.angle_beta   90.00
_cell.angle_gamma   90.00
#
_symmetry.space_group_name_H-M   'P 1'
#
loop_
_entity.id
_entity.type
_entity.pdbx_description
1 polymer ?
#
loop_
_entity_poly.entity_id
_entity_poly.type
_entity_poly.pdbx_seq_one_letter_code
_entity_poly.pdbx_strand_id
1 'polypeptide(L)'
;MIDSSQFLKQIKNRDPHLGMLLEQWFDAVNVSLNHLGVDTKGKVQPPPPIQGLNISPGSDHVHVTINDNSQVNKNIQYFVEYSVNDPSFTQPHVEHLGASRGRVLALPAKDSHGTVQNYYFRAYSQYLGSDPQTKQIYYGTKYTPTAVNLTGGSTLSLLPSQGSGTGRADGTQGGAGLGLVLNRAAVAQKRPPAPKVA
;
A
#
# COMPACT_ATOMS: atom_id res chain seq x y z
N MET A 1 9.35 -16.29 11.58
CA MET A 1 10.51 -16.79 12.35
C MET A 1 10.48 -18.32 12.38
N ILE A 2 11.51 -19.00 11.89
CA ILE A 2 11.58 -20.47 11.91
C ILE A 2 11.92 -20.93 13.34
N ASP A 3 11.10 -21.81 13.93
CA ASP A 3 11.39 -22.44 15.24
C ASP A 3 11.73 -23.92 15.01
N SER A 4 13.00 -24.20 14.83
CA SER A 4 13.55 -25.54 14.59
C SER A 4 14.27 -26.11 15.83
N SER A 5 14.11 -25.48 16.99
CA SER A 5 15.03 -25.62 18.13
C SER A 5 15.18 -27.07 18.63
N GLN A 6 14.11 -27.87 18.61
CA GLN A 6 14.18 -29.28 19.03
C GLN A 6 14.82 -30.20 17.98
N PHE A 7 14.49 -30.03 16.70
CA PHE A 7 15.09 -30.83 15.61
C PHE A 7 16.58 -30.50 15.43
N LEU A 8 16.93 -29.22 15.55
CA LEU A 8 18.33 -28.77 15.46
C LEU A 8 19.17 -29.35 16.59
N LYS A 9 18.63 -29.44 17.82
CA LYS A 9 19.30 -30.12 18.95
C LYS A 9 19.55 -31.60 18.66
N GLN A 10 18.57 -32.31 18.11
CA GLN A 10 18.73 -33.73 17.75
C GLN A 10 19.78 -33.93 16.65
N ILE A 11 19.80 -33.05 15.64
CA ILE A 11 20.81 -33.11 14.56
C ILE A 11 22.20 -32.80 15.10
N LYS A 12 22.36 -31.73 15.91
CA LYS A 12 23.64 -31.39 16.55
C LYS A 12 24.22 -32.53 17.39
N ASN A 13 23.36 -33.30 18.06
CA ASN A 13 23.79 -34.45 18.85
C ASN A 13 24.25 -35.65 17.99
N ARG A 14 23.70 -35.80 16.77
CA ARG A 14 24.05 -36.89 15.84
C ARG A 14 25.22 -36.52 14.92
N ASP A 15 25.23 -35.30 14.42
CA ASP A 15 26.26 -34.73 13.56
C ASP A 15 26.45 -33.24 13.93
N PRO A 16 27.47 -32.93 14.74
CA PRO A 16 27.72 -31.56 15.19
C PRO A 16 28.01 -30.58 14.05
N HIS A 17 28.68 -31.03 12.97
CA HIS A 17 29.06 -30.15 11.86
C HIS A 17 27.84 -29.76 11.02
N LEU A 18 27.00 -30.74 10.69
CA LEU A 18 25.73 -30.48 10.02
C LEU A 18 24.80 -29.62 10.89
N GLY A 19 24.77 -29.88 12.19
CA GLY A 19 23.98 -29.09 13.13
C GLY A 19 24.41 -27.63 13.23
N MET A 20 25.71 -27.34 13.20
CA MET A 20 26.22 -25.96 13.16
C MET A 20 25.93 -25.26 11.83
N LEU A 21 26.07 -25.96 10.70
CA LEU A 21 25.76 -25.40 9.37
C LEU A 21 24.27 -25.01 9.27
N LEU A 22 23.37 -25.89 9.73
CA LEU A 22 21.93 -25.62 9.71
C LEU A 22 21.54 -24.47 10.65
N GLU A 23 22.20 -24.34 11.80
CA GLU A 23 21.99 -23.20 12.69
C GLU A 23 22.38 -21.89 12.01
N GLN A 24 23.57 -21.82 11.40
CA GLN A 24 24.03 -20.64 10.67
C GLN A 24 23.08 -20.28 9.51
N TRP A 25 22.56 -21.28 8.80
CA TRP A 25 21.55 -21.07 7.76
C TRP A 25 20.24 -20.51 8.32
N PHE A 26 19.71 -21.08 9.41
CA PHE A 26 18.50 -20.57 10.03
C PHE A 26 18.67 -19.14 10.54
N ASP A 27 19.82 -18.83 11.13
CA ASP A 27 20.14 -17.48 11.59
C ASP A 27 20.26 -16.51 10.42
N ALA A 28 20.99 -16.86 9.35
CA ALA A 28 21.12 -16.03 8.16
C ALA A 28 19.76 -15.75 7.49
N VAL A 29 18.90 -16.77 7.40
CA VAL A 29 17.53 -16.63 6.87
C VAL A 29 16.69 -15.73 7.79
N ASN A 30 16.70 -15.96 9.10
CA ASN A 30 15.94 -15.16 10.06
C ASN A 30 16.38 -13.68 10.05
N VAL A 31 17.69 -13.40 10.02
CA VAL A 31 18.24 -12.04 9.92
C VAL A 31 17.81 -11.37 8.62
N SER A 32 17.90 -12.08 7.49
CA SER A 32 17.48 -11.57 6.19
C SER A 32 15.99 -11.24 6.15
N LEU A 33 15.14 -12.13 6.68
CA LEU A 33 13.69 -11.93 6.75
C LEU A 33 13.31 -10.76 7.66
N ASN A 34 13.98 -10.62 8.80
CA ASN A 34 13.79 -9.48 9.70
C ASN A 34 14.19 -8.16 9.04
N HIS A 35 15.28 -8.13 8.28
CA HIS A 35 15.71 -6.93 7.54
C HIS A 35 14.74 -6.55 6.41
N LEU A 36 14.09 -7.55 5.80
CA LEU A 36 13.09 -7.34 4.76
C LEU A 36 11.69 -7.03 5.31
N GLY A 37 11.46 -7.22 6.61
CA GLY A 37 10.13 -7.07 7.21
C GLY A 37 9.13 -8.09 6.67
N VAL A 38 9.58 -9.34 6.49
CA VAL A 38 8.79 -10.47 5.97
C VAL A 38 8.76 -11.59 7.01
N ASP A 39 7.61 -12.23 7.20
CA ASP A 39 7.50 -13.44 8.02
C ASP A 39 7.20 -14.65 7.12
N THR A 40 7.98 -15.71 7.28
CA THR A 40 7.79 -16.99 6.57
C THR A 40 6.64 -17.82 7.12
N LYS A 41 6.10 -17.49 8.31
CA LYS A 41 4.96 -18.17 8.93
C LYS A 41 3.60 -17.52 8.61
N GLY A 42 3.58 -16.35 7.97
CA GLY A 42 2.33 -15.63 7.66
C GLY A 42 2.55 -14.14 7.38
N LYS A 43 1.47 -13.35 7.45
CA LYS A 43 1.56 -11.91 7.27
C LYS A 43 2.16 -11.26 8.52
N VAL A 44 3.12 -10.35 8.31
CA VAL A 44 3.62 -9.47 9.38
C VAL A 44 2.46 -8.58 9.84
N GLN A 45 2.42 -8.25 11.12
CA GLN A 45 1.44 -7.29 11.62
C GLN A 45 1.62 -5.93 10.91
N PRO A 46 0.53 -5.30 10.43
CA PRO A 46 0.62 -3.97 9.83
C PRO A 46 1.29 -2.96 10.78
N PRO A 47 2.00 -1.95 10.24
CA PRO A 47 2.57 -0.88 11.05
C PRO A 47 1.47 -0.13 11.83
N PRO A 48 1.78 0.51 12.98
CA PRO A 48 0.83 1.40 13.64
C PRO A 48 0.26 2.47 12.68
N PRO A 49 -0.98 2.94 12.88
CA PRO A 49 -1.52 4.02 12.08
C PRO A 49 -0.66 5.28 12.15
N ILE A 50 -0.40 5.88 10.98
CA ILE A 50 0.16 7.24 10.90
C ILE A 50 -0.74 8.21 11.66
N GLN A 51 -0.17 9.30 12.19
CA GLN A 51 -0.92 10.19 13.08
C GLN A 51 -1.47 11.42 12.36
N GLY A 52 -0.97 11.74 11.16
CA GLY A 52 -1.48 12.87 10.40
C GLY A 52 -1.13 12.85 8.92
N LEU A 53 -1.92 13.60 8.16
CA LEU A 53 -1.73 13.89 6.75
C LEU A 53 -1.91 15.39 6.57
N ASN A 54 -0.88 16.07 6.05
CA ASN A 54 -0.93 17.49 5.73
C ASN A 54 -0.86 17.68 4.21
N ILE A 55 -1.67 18.62 3.73
CA ILE A 55 -1.76 18.96 2.32
C ILE A 55 -1.54 20.46 2.17
N SER A 56 -0.63 20.84 1.27
CA SER A 56 -0.41 22.23 0.86
C SER A 56 -0.60 22.34 -0.65
N PRO A 57 -1.74 22.91 -1.12
CA PRO A 57 -2.00 23.08 -2.54
C PRO A 57 -1.26 24.29 -3.13
N GLY A 58 -0.75 24.13 -4.35
CA GLY A 58 -0.24 25.19 -5.21
C GLY A 58 -1.13 25.40 -6.43
N SER A 59 -0.54 25.92 -7.53
CA SER A 59 -1.27 26.14 -8.78
C SER A 59 -1.58 24.82 -9.51
N ASP A 60 -0.57 23.97 -9.71
CA ASP A 60 -0.66 22.72 -10.48
C ASP A 60 0.09 21.58 -9.75
N HIS A 61 0.40 21.81 -8.49
CA HIS A 61 1.15 20.90 -7.63
C HIS A 61 0.53 20.85 -6.25
N VAL A 62 0.64 19.70 -5.59
CA VAL A 62 0.26 19.52 -4.20
C VAL A 62 1.44 18.95 -3.44
N HIS A 63 1.85 19.61 -2.37
CA HIS A 63 2.80 19.01 -1.43
C HIS A 63 2.03 18.22 -0.38
N VAL A 64 2.26 16.91 -0.35
CA VAL A 64 1.68 15.99 0.64
C VAL A 64 2.76 15.58 1.63
N THR A 65 2.45 15.63 2.92
CA THR A 65 3.33 15.12 3.98
C THR A 65 2.56 14.27 4.98
N ILE A 66 3.22 13.24 5.50
CA ILE A 66 2.71 12.29 6.47
C ILE A 66 3.43 12.53 7.80
N ASN A 67 2.66 12.66 8.87
CA ASN A 67 3.19 12.67 10.23
C ASN A 67 3.13 11.25 10.80
N ASP A 68 4.30 10.66 11.04
CA ASP A 68 4.42 9.34 11.66
C ASP A 68 5.60 9.28 12.65
N ASN A 69 5.26 9.38 13.93
CA ASN A 69 6.15 9.34 15.09
C ASN A 69 6.11 7.98 15.81
N SER A 70 5.42 6.98 15.23
CA SER A 70 5.39 5.65 15.82
C SER A 70 6.74 4.96 15.72
N GLN A 71 7.01 4.02 16.64
CA GLN A 71 8.10 3.06 16.46
C GLN A 71 7.75 2.14 15.30
N VAL A 72 8.56 2.19 14.24
CA VAL A 72 8.36 1.42 13.01
C VAL A 72 9.62 0.67 12.63
N ASN A 73 9.47 -0.44 11.90
CA ASN A 73 10.59 -1.20 11.38
C ASN A 73 11.16 -0.53 10.12
N LYS A 74 12.41 -0.87 9.80
CA LYS A 74 13.03 -0.49 8.53
C LYS A 74 12.15 -0.99 7.37
N ASN A 75 12.16 -0.23 6.27
CA ASN A 75 11.46 -0.57 5.04
C ASN A 75 9.92 -0.51 5.12
N ILE A 76 9.40 0.31 6.04
CA ILE A 76 8.01 0.77 5.97
C ILE A 76 7.76 1.50 4.66
N GLN A 77 6.60 1.24 4.05
CA GLN A 77 6.14 1.86 2.81
C GLN A 77 4.97 2.77 3.12
N TYR A 78 5.05 4.02 2.67
CA TYR A 78 3.97 5.00 2.78
C TYR A 78 3.24 5.13 1.45
N PHE A 79 1.92 5.24 1.54
CA PHE A 79 1.04 5.41 0.40
C PHE A 79 0.15 6.63 0.63
N VAL A 80 -0.01 7.41 -0.42
CA VAL A 80 -1.01 8.47 -0.51
C VAL A 80 -2.00 8.07 -1.59
N GLU A 81 -3.28 8.25 -1.30
CA GLU A 81 -4.34 8.08 -2.26
C GLU A 81 -5.05 9.39 -2.47
N TYR A 82 -5.35 9.69 -3.73
CA TYR A 82 -6.18 10.83 -4.08
C TYR A 82 -7.34 10.43 -4.97
N SER A 83 -8.45 11.13 -4.83
CA SER A 83 -9.68 10.93 -5.59
C SER A 83 -10.19 12.27 -6.10
N VAL A 84 -10.72 12.29 -7.32
CA VAL A 84 -11.25 13.48 -7.98
C VAL A 84 -12.75 13.50 -7.86
N ASN A 85 -13.32 14.56 -7.28
CA ASN A 85 -14.77 14.77 -7.14
C ASN A 85 -15.53 13.61 -6.45
N ASP A 86 -14.81 12.73 -5.76
CA ASP A 86 -15.37 11.60 -5.02
C ASP A 86 -14.71 11.50 -3.63
N PRO A 87 -15.37 11.99 -2.57
CA PRO A 87 -14.87 11.88 -1.20
C PRO A 87 -14.97 10.46 -0.63
N SER A 88 -15.64 9.53 -1.31
CA SER A 88 -15.78 8.13 -0.85
C SER A 88 -14.59 7.26 -1.28
N PHE A 89 -13.71 7.77 -2.14
CA PHE A 89 -12.55 7.04 -2.68
C PHE A 89 -12.97 5.70 -3.31
N THR A 90 -13.97 5.75 -4.19
CA THR A 90 -14.48 4.59 -4.92
C THR A 90 -13.45 4.10 -5.92
N GLN A 91 -12.77 5.00 -6.66
CA GLN A 91 -11.69 4.69 -7.60
C GLN A 91 -10.49 5.62 -7.41
N PRO A 92 -9.75 5.49 -6.30
CA PRO A 92 -8.67 6.40 -6.01
C PRO A 92 -7.41 6.07 -6.82
N HIS A 93 -6.63 7.11 -7.11
CA HIS A 93 -5.27 7.00 -7.58
C HIS A 93 -4.34 6.75 -6.40
N VAL A 94 -3.40 5.82 -6.57
CA VAL A 94 -2.46 5.41 -5.51
C VAL A 94 -1.06 5.87 -5.87
N GLU A 95 -0.43 6.61 -4.96
CA GLU A 95 0.95 7.07 -5.06
C GLU A 95 1.80 6.38 -4.00
N HIS A 96 2.79 5.63 -4.47
CA HIS A 96 3.77 4.99 -3.60
C HIS A 96 4.91 5.95 -3.28
N LEU A 97 5.02 6.35 -2.01
CA LEU A 97 6.05 7.28 -1.54
C LEU A 97 7.36 6.58 -1.15
N GLY A 98 7.38 5.24 -1.12
CA GLY A 98 8.50 4.50 -0.54
C GLY A 98 8.58 4.72 0.96
N ALA A 99 9.81 4.81 1.48
CA ALA A 99 10.06 5.14 2.88
C ALA A 99 9.95 6.65 3.19
N SER A 100 9.76 7.49 2.18
CA SER A 100 9.63 8.94 2.36
C SER A 100 8.25 9.31 2.90
N ARG A 101 8.22 10.30 3.79
CA ARG A 101 6.98 10.82 4.40
C ARG A 101 6.42 12.04 3.67
N GLY A 102 6.85 12.31 2.45
CA GLY A 102 6.31 13.42 1.67
C GLY A 102 6.74 13.41 0.22
N ARG A 103 5.94 14.07 -0.62
CA ARG A 103 6.18 14.22 -2.05
C ARG A 103 5.38 15.41 -2.59
N VAL A 104 5.93 16.06 -3.61
CA VAL A 104 5.19 17.01 -4.46
C VAL A 104 4.58 16.23 -5.61
N LEU A 105 3.25 16.25 -5.72
CA LEU A 105 2.49 15.63 -6.79
C LEU A 105 2.12 16.69 -7.81
N ALA A 106 2.38 16.43 -9.10
CA ALA A 106 1.83 17.25 -10.18
C ALA A 106 0.40 16.80 -10.45
N LEU A 107 -0.56 17.71 -10.28
CA LEU A 107 -1.98 17.43 -10.41
C LEU A 107 -2.65 18.54 -11.22
N PRO A 108 -3.48 18.19 -12.22
CA PRO A 108 -4.15 19.20 -13.04
C PRO A 108 -5.19 19.97 -12.23
N ALA A 109 -5.22 21.30 -12.37
CA ALA A 109 -6.19 22.12 -11.64
C ALA A 109 -7.63 21.96 -12.16
N LYS A 110 -7.77 21.73 -13.46
CA LYS A 110 -9.04 21.63 -14.16
C LYS A 110 -9.14 20.35 -14.99
N ASP A 111 -10.36 19.92 -15.26
CA ASP A 111 -10.61 18.85 -16.23
C ASP A 111 -10.42 19.36 -17.68
N SER A 112 -10.58 18.47 -18.66
CA SER A 112 -10.47 18.83 -20.08
C SER A 112 -11.55 19.80 -20.58
N HIS A 113 -12.58 20.09 -19.78
CA HIS A 113 -13.64 21.06 -20.07
C HIS A 113 -13.45 22.39 -19.31
N GLY A 114 -12.38 22.53 -18.53
CA GLY A 114 -12.07 23.74 -17.77
C GLY A 114 -12.76 23.82 -16.41
N THR A 115 -13.41 22.76 -15.95
CA THR A 115 -14.05 22.68 -14.62
C THR A 115 -13.00 22.40 -13.55
N VAL A 116 -13.08 23.10 -12.41
CA VAL A 116 -12.16 22.88 -11.29
C VAL A 116 -12.32 21.45 -10.75
N GLN A 117 -11.20 20.76 -10.55
CA GLN A 117 -11.18 19.44 -9.93
C GLN A 117 -11.04 19.57 -8.41
N ASN A 118 -11.93 18.92 -7.65
CA ASN A 118 -11.82 18.84 -6.19
C ASN A 118 -11.08 17.56 -5.83
N TYR A 119 -9.90 17.69 -5.23
CA TYR A 119 -9.10 16.54 -4.80
C TYR A 119 -9.37 16.19 -3.34
N TYR A 120 -9.51 14.90 -3.05
CA TYR A 120 -9.58 14.37 -1.69
C TYR A 120 -8.39 13.47 -1.46
N PHE A 121 -7.77 13.55 -0.28
CA PHE A 121 -6.56 12.80 0.04
C PHE A 121 -6.75 11.91 1.27
N ARG A 122 -6.18 10.71 1.22
CA ARG A 122 -5.96 9.85 2.39
C ARG A 122 -4.59 9.19 2.30
N ALA A 123 -4.07 8.71 3.42
CA ALA A 123 -2.77 8.06 3.49
C ALA A 123 -2.78 6.90 4.49
N TYR A 124 -1.85 5.97 4.30
CA TYR A 124 -1.61 4.83 5.17
C TYR A 124 -0.19 4.30 4.97
N SER A 125 0.18 3.34 5.81
CA SER A 125 1.46 2.66 5.78
C SER A 125 1.31 1.15 5.69
N GLN A 126 2.35 0.47 5.20
CA GLN A 126 2.41 -0.98 5.05
C GLN A 126 3.86 -1.46 5.17
N TYR A 127 4.08 -2.64 5.76
CA TYR A 127 5.34 -3.37 5.61
C TYR A 127 5.26 -4.32 4.41
N LEU A 128 6.39 -4.66 3.78
CA LEU A 128 6.40 -5.54 2.61
C LEU A 128 5.65 -6.87 2.84
N GLY A 129 5.82 -7.48 4.01
CA GLY A 129 5.16 -8.74 4.37
C GLY A 129 3.81 -8.59 5.08
N SER A 130 3.26 -7.38 5.24
CA SER A 130 2.01 -7.13 5.98
C SER A 130 0.85 -6.79 5.05
N ASP A 131 -0.37 -6.89 5.59
CA ASP A 131 -1.49 -6.14 5.04
C ASP A 131 -1.28 -4.62 5.21
N PRO A 132 -1.93 -3.79 4.39
CA PRO A 132 -1.94 -2.35 4.58
C PRO A 132 -2.66 -1.99 5.89
N GLN A 133 -2.27 -0.87 6.50
CA GLN A 133 -2.95 -0.37 7.68
C GLN A 133 -4.42 -0.02 7.36
N THR A 134 -5.35 -0.65 8.07
CA THR A 134 -6.80 -0.52 7.85
C THR A 134 -7.33 0.85 8.26
N LYS A 135 -6.70 1.50 9.26
CA LYS A 135 -7.02 2.86 9.65
C LYS A 135 -6.30 3.86 8.74
N GLN A 136 -6.91 4.15 7.59
CA GLN A 136 -6.48 5.23 6.69
C GLN A 136 -6.74 6.59 7.34
N ILE A 137 -5.79 7.51 7.18
CA ILE A 137 -5.90 8.89 7.67
C ILE A 137 -6.28 9.79 6.51
N TYR A 138 -7.35 10.55 6.68
CA TYR A 138 -7.91 11.44 5.67
C TYR A 138 -7.46 12.87 5.96
N TYR A 139 -7.26 13.67 4.92
CA TYR A 139 -7.19 15.12 5.10
C TYR A 139 -8.59 15.62 5.44
N GLY A 140 -8.76 16.19 6.65
CA GLY A 140 -10.08 16.39 7.26
C GLY A 140 -10.49 15.19 8.10
N THR A 141 -11.68 14.61 7.86
CA THR A 141 -12.15 13.41 8.57
C THR A 141 -12.58 12.30 7.59
N LYS A 142 -12.68 11.06 8.07
CA LYS A 142 -13.16 9.93 7.25
C LYS A 142 -14.58 10.15 6.69
N TYR A 143 -15.45 10.78 7.47
CA TYR A 143 -16.85 11.00 7.09
C TYR A 143 -17.06 12.31 6.33
N THR A 144 -16.15 13.27 6.51
CA THR A 144 -16.14 14.56 5.83
C THR A 144 -14.71 14.89 5.37
N PRO A 145 -14.19 14.24 4.32
CA PRO A 145 -12.89 14.59 3.77
C PRO A 145 -12.90 16.03 3.26
N THR A 146 -11.83 16.76 3.52
CA THR A 146 -11.70 18.15 3.08
C THR A 146 -11.25 18.18 1.63
N ALA A 147 -12.02 18.88 0.78
CA ALA A 147 -11.65 19.11 -0.62
C ALA A 147 -10.43 20.03 -0.72
N VAL A 148 -9.55 19.72 -1.65
CA VAL A 148 -8.35 20.47 -1.97
C VAL A 148 -8.43 20.92 -3.42
N ASN A 149 -8.47 22.23 -3.63
CA ASN A 149 -8.63 22.84 -4.93
C ASN A 149 -7.32 23.53 -5.33
N LEU A 150 -6.93 23.37 -6.58
CA LEU A 150 -5.76 24.02 -7.14
C LEU A 150 -6.16 25.28 -7.90
N THR A 151 -5.26 26.26 -7.93
CA THR A 151 -5.53 27.59 -8.51
C THR A 151 -5.01 27.77 -9.93
N GLY A 152 -4.32 26.77 -10.48
CA GLY A 152 -3.65 26.83 -11.78
C GLY A 152 -4.59 26.71 -12.98
N GLY A 153 -3.96 26.76 -14.15
CA GLY A 153 -4.63 26.71 -15.45
C GLY A 153 -4.51 25.37 -16.17
N SER A 154 -3.77 24.41 -15.63
CA SER A 154 -3.60 23.09 -16.27
C SER A 154 -4.93 22.36 -16.42
N THR A 155 -5.10 21.67 -17.55
CA THR A 155 -6.30 20.91 -17.89
C THR A 155 -5.92 19.46 -18.20
N LEU A 156 -6.53 18.51 -17.50
CA LEU A 156 -6.42 17.08 -17.78
C LEU A 156 -7.50 16.32 -17.01
N SER A 157 -8.38 15.63 -17.73
CA SER A 157 -9.28 14.65 -17.11
C SER A 157 -8.51 13.38 -16.77
N LEU A 158 -8.41 13.05 -15.48
CA LEU A 158 -7.75 11.82 -15.03
C LEU A 158 -8.55 10.59 -15.47
N LEU A 159 -7.85 9.61 -16.05
CA LEU A 159 -8.44 8.32 -16.38
C LEU A 159 -8.64 7.48 -15.10
N PRO A 160 -9.62 6.56 -15.05
CA PRO A 160 -9.80 5.68 -13.90
C PRO A 160 -8.54 4.91 -13.53
N SER A 161 -8.19 4.93 -12.24
CA SER A 161 -7.10 4.14 -11.67
C SER A 161 -7.54 2.68 -11.48
N GLN A 162 -6.63 1.71 -11.71
CA GLN A 162 -6.83 0.30 -11.34
C GLN A 162 -6.30 -0.04 -9.93
N GLY A 163 -5.97 0.98 -9.13
CA GLY A 163 -5.39 0.82 -7.80
C GLY A 163 -3.91 0.43 -7.86
N SER A 164 -3.46 -0.34 -6.87
CA SER A 164 -2.06 -0.73 -6.69
C SER A 164 -1.90 -2.19 -6.26
N GLY A 165 -0.74 -2.76 -6.60
CA GLY A 165 -0.34 -4.10 -6.18
C GLY A 165 -1.33 -5.18 -6.59
N THR A 166 -1.72 -6.01 -5.62
CA THR A 166 -2.71 -7.09 -5.82
C THR A 166 -4.15 -6.68 -5.50
N GLY A 167 -4.45 -5.39 -5.38
CA GLY A 167 -5.84 -4.89 -5.27
C GLY A 167 -6.69 -5.29 -6.48
N ARG A 168 -8.03 -5.16 -6.42
CA ARG A 168 -8.89 -5.53 -7.55
C ARG A 168 -8.51 -4.78 -8.83
N ALA A 169 -8.56 -5.48 -9.96
CA ALA A 169 -8.19 -4.94 -11.28
C ALA A 169 -9.19 -3.90 -11.82
N ASP A 170 -10.38 -3.79 -11.22
CA ASP A 170 -11.40 -2.80 -11.54
C ASP A 170 -11.17 -1.44 -10.85
N GLY A 171 -10.12 -1.33 -10.01
CA GLY A 171 -9.77 -0.11 -9.31
C GLY A 171 -10.71 0.26 -8.16
N THR A 172 -11.74 -0.55 -7.90
CA THR A 172 -12.75 -0.22 -6.88
C THR A 172 -12.30 -0.52 -5.45
N GLN A 173 -11.01 -0.78 -5.27
CA GLN A 173 -10.42 -1.16 -4.00
C GLN A 173 -9.18 -0.32 -3.72
N GLY A 174 -9.42 0.89 -3.22
CA GLY A 174 -8.37 1.67 -2.58
C GLY A 174 -7.97 1.09 -1.22
N GLY A 175 -6.90 1.62 -0.64
CA GLY A 175 -6.32 1.14 0.60
C GLY A 175 -5.50 -0.13 0.48
N ALA A 176 -5.16 -0.56 -0.74
CA ALA A 176 -4.54 -1.86 -0.98
C ALA A 176 -3.00 -1.83 -0.94
N GLY A 177 -2.36 -0.69 -1.16
CA GLY A 177 -0.90 -0.52 -1.13
C GLY A 177 -0.18 -1.51 -2.04
N LEU A 178 0.70 -2.32 -1.46
CA LEU A 178 1.41 -3.41 -2.15
C LEU A 178 0.49 -4.58 -2.53
N GLY A 179 -0.69 -4.67 -1.93
CA GLY A 179 -1.62 -5.76 -2.14
C GLY A 179 -2.25 -6.29 -0.85
N LEU A 180 -3.34 -7.06 -1.02
CA LEU A 180 -4.06 -7.76 0.06
C LEU A 180 -3.84 -9.28 0.01
N VAL A 181 -3.38 -9.77 -1.14
CA VAL A 181 -3.07 -11.18 -1.39
C VAL A 181 -1.68 -11.28 -2.02
N LEU A 182 -1.03 -12.44 -1.87
CA LEU A 182 0.30 -12.66 -2.47
C LEU A 182 0.22 -12.67 -4.01
N ASN A 183 -0.79 -13.36 -4.56
CA ASN A 183 -1.00 -13.48 -6.00
C ASN A 183 -2.46 -13.12 -6.32
N ARG A 184 -2.67 -12.10 -7.17
CA ARG A 184 -3.99 -11.77 -7.70
C ARG A 184 -4.31 -12.69 -8.88
N ALA A 185 -5.44 -13.38 -8.83
CA ALA A 185 -5.92 -14.14 -9.99
C ALA A 185 -6.20 -13.20 -11.18
N ALA A 186 -5.92 -13.66 -12.40
CA ALA A 186 -6.32 -12.94 -13.59
C ALA A 186 -7.86 -12.82 -13.63
N VAL A 187 -8.37 -11.71 -14.15
CA VAL A 187 -9.82 -11.57 -14.40
C VAL A 187 -10.19 -12.58 -15.48
N ALA A 188 -10.85 -13.68 -15.10
CA ALA A 188 -11.31 -14.67 -16.05
C ALA A 188 -12.35 -14.05 -16.97
N GLN A 189 -12.16 -14.14 -18.30
CA GLN A 189 -13.23 -13.82 -19.23
C GLN A 189 -14.43 -14.72 -18.92
N LYS A 190 -15.58 -14.10 -18.66
CA LYS A 190 -16.84 -14.82 -18.42
C LYS A 190 -17.10 -15.73 -19.62
N ARG A 191 -16.94 -17.05 -19.46
CA ARG A 191 -17.28 -18.01 -20.53
C ARG A 191 -18.72 -17.73 -20.95
N PRO A 192 -19.01 -17.57 -22.27
CA PRO A 192 -20.38 -17.42 -22.72
C PRO A 192 -21.19 -18.64 -22.26
N PRO A 193 -22.48 -18.45 -21.90
CA PRO A 193 -23.33 -19.55 -21.48
C PRO A 193 -23.36 -20.61 -22.59
N ALA A 194 -23.30 -21.89 -22.20
CA ALA A 194 -23.39 -22.99 -23.13
C ALA A 194 -24.66 -22.85 -23.99
N PRO A 195 -24.58 -23.13 -25.31
CA PRO A 195 -25.76 -23.06 -26.17
C PRO A 195 -26.84 -23.98 -25.61
N LYS A 196 -28.05 -23.43 -25.43
CA LYS A 196 -29.21 -24.25 -25.08
C LYS A 196 -29.45 -25.22 -26.23
N VAL A 197 -29.35 -26.51 -25.96
CA VAL A 197 -29.77 -27.54 -26.90
C VAL A 197 -31.28 -27.41 -27.03
N ALA A 198 -31.75 -27.23 -28.27
CA ALA A 198 -33.16 -27.06 -28.62
C ALA A 198 -33.94 -28.37 -28.44
#